data_AF-A0A8T0FZB1-F1
#
_entry.id   AF-A0A8T0FZB1-F1
#
_cell.length_a   1.000
_cell.length_b   1.000
_cell.length_c   1.000
_cell.angle_alpha   90.00
_cell.angle_beta   90.00
_cell.angle_gamma   90.00
#
_symmetry.space_group_name_H-M   'P 1'
#
loop_
_entity.id
_entity.type
_entity.pdbx_description
1 polymer ?
#
loop_
_entity_poly.entity_id
_entity_poly.type
_entity_poly.pdbx_seq_one_letter_code
_entity_poly.pdbx_strand_id
1 'polypeptide(L)'
;MEKRIELEKRGRNPSEIKELVLDNCRSTQIVGLSDEFSNLESLSLINVGLTSLKGFPKLPNLRKLELSDNRISGGLNLLSGSPKLSTLNLSGNKIASLDALEPLKDFQNLKQLDLFSCEVTQTENYREKVFALLPGLVYLDGFDQNDKEVEDSDEENGVNDHNADDSEEGGEDDDEEEENEDEEDDEDEEEDGEVDLSYLQNSIDEESEGDDYDPYGANDSDVDIEDDADEDDEDKPRGQKRKLDSDDE
;
A
#
# COMPACT_ATOMS: atom_id res chain seq x y z
N MET A 1 -4.67 10.28 -5.09
CA MET A 1 -4.59 8.81 -5.23
C MET A 1 -5.23 8.35 -6.53
N GLU A 2 -6.51 8.67 -6.80
CA GLU A 2 -7.24 8.31 -8.05
C GLU A 2 -6.42 8.46 -9.36
N LYS A 3 -5.81 9.63 -9.60
CA LYS A 3 -4.97 9.83 -10.79
C LYS A 3 -3.82 8.84 -10.92
N ARG A 4 -3.19 8.45 -9.80
CA ARG A 4 -2.13 7.43 -9.80
C ARG A 4 -2.69 6.05 -10.13
N ILE A 5 -3.84 5.70 -9.54
CA ILE A 5 -4.51 4.43 -9.82
C ILE A 5 -4.80 4.29 -11.32
N GLU A 6 -5.33 5.33 -11.97
CA GLU A 6 -5.56 5.31 -13.42
C GLU A 6 -4.26 5.16 -14.23
N LEU A 7 -3.17 5.78 -13.80
CA LEU A 7 -1.85 5.62 -14.44
C LEU A 7 -1.32 4.19 -14.30
N GLU A 8 -1.46 3.57 -13.12
CA GLU A 8 -0.99 2.20 -12.87
C GLU A 8 -1.87 1.13 -13.54
N LYS A 9 -3.17 1.41 -13.71
CA LYS A 9 -4.07 0.56 -14.49
C LYS A 9 -3.59 0.41 -15.93
N ARG A 10 -3.00 1.45 -16.53
CA ARG A 10 -2.54 1.48 -17.94
C ARG A 10 -3.64 1.03 -18.92
N GLY A 11 -4.90 1.36 -18.61
CA GLY A 11 -6.06 0.94 -19.40
C GLY A 11 -6.52 -0.52 -19.21
N ARG A 12 -5.88 -1.30 -18.34
CA ARG A 12 -6.33 -2.65 -17.96
C ARG A 12 -7.54 -2.60 -17.05
N ASN A 13 -8.29 -3.69 -17.03
CA ASN A 13 -9.40 -3.86 -16.10
C ASN A 13 -8.85 -4.02 -14.66
N PRO A 14 -9.46 -3.40 -13.64
CA PRO A 14 -9.04 -3.57 -12.24
C PRO A 14 -8.95 -5.03 -11.79
N SER A 15 -9.82 -5.90 -12.31
CA SER A 15 -9.86 -7.33 -12.01
C SER A 15 -8.67 -8.12 -12.57
N GLU A 16 -7.89 -7.57 -13.49
CA GLU A 16 -6.70 -8.24 -14.06
C GLU A 16 -5.40 -7.85 -13.34
N ILE A 17 -5.47 -6.88 -12.44
CA ILE A 17 -4.30 -6.31 -11.77
C ILE A 17 -4.00 -7.12 -10.52
N LYS A 18 -2.82 -7.75 -10.49
CA LYS A 18 -2.29 -8.48 -9.34
C LYS A 18 -1.43 -7.62 -8.41
N GLU A 19 -0.79 -6.58 -8.95
CA GLU A 19 0.10 -5.72 -8.21
C GLU A 19 -0.19 -4.25 -8.49
N LEU A 20 -0.21 -3.44 -7.44
CA LEU A 20 -0.50 -2.02 -7.55
C LEU A 20 0.44 -1.21 -6.65
N VAL A 21 1.19 -0.29 -7.25
CA VAL A 21 2.17 0.57 -6.55
C VAL A 21 1.70 2.02 -6.56
N LEU A 22 1.25 2.50 -5.40
CA LEU A 22 0.69 3.84 -5.20
C LEU A 22 1.57 4.73 -4.32
N ASP A 23 2.87 4.43 -4.28
CA ASP A 23 3.83 5.12 -3.43
C ASP A 23 3.93 6.61 -3.76
N ASN A 24 4.36 7.39 -2.75
CA ASN A 24 4.61 8.83 -2.84
C ASN A 24 3.41 9.65 -3.33
N CYS A 25 2.21 9.08 -3.27
CA CYS A 25 0.97 9.77 -3.60
C CYS A 25 0.46 10.55 -2.39
N ARG A 26 0.44 11.88 -2.43
CA ARG A 26 -0.08 12.67 -1.31
C ARG A 26 -1.60 12.45 -1.13
N SER A 27 -1.98 11.68 -0.09
CA SER A 27 -3.37 11.43 0.28
C SER A 27 -3.48 11.10 1.77
N THR A 28 -4.43 11.72 2.48
CA THR A 28 -4.66 11.44 3.90
C THR A 28 -5.57 10.25 4.15
N GLN A 29 -6.30 9.82 3.11
CA GLN A 29 -7.26 8.72 3.09
C GLN A 29 -7.14 7.92 1.80
N ILE A 30 -7.69 6.70 1.81
CA ILE A 30 -7.76 5.84 0.63
C ILE A 30 -8.95 6.30 -0.22
N VAL A 31 -8.68 6.72 -1.46
CA VAL A 31 -9.69 7.19 -2.42
C VAL A 31 -9.37 6.64 -3.81
N GLY A 32 -10.40 6.15 -4.51
CA GLY A 32 -10.28 5.53 -5.82
C GLY A 32 -9.91 4.04 -5.83
N LEU A 33 -9.55 3.46 -4.69
CA LEU A 33 -9.38 2.02 -4.55
C LEU A 33 -10.74 1.40 -4.21
N SER A 34 -11.19 0.42 -4.99
CA SER A 34 -12.50 -0.21 -4.88
C SER A 34 -12.39 -1.74 -4.80
N ASP A 35 -13.51 -2.41 -4.55
CA ASP A 35 -13.59 -3.88 -4.51
C ASP A 35 -13.42 -4.51 -5.92
N GLU A 36 -13.29 -3.70 -6.99
CA GLU A 36 -13.07 -4.17 -8.37
C GLU A 36 -11.68 -4.80 -8.57
N PHE A 37 -10.71 -4.46 -7.69
CA PHE A 37 -9.36 -5.03 -7.67
C PHE A 37 -9.36 -6.43 -7.02
N SER A 38 -10.28 -7.30 -7.45
CA SER A 38 -10.56 -8.59 -6.79
C SER A 38 -9.38 -9.58 -6.85
N ASN A 39 -8.51 -9.46 -7.84
CA ASN A 39 -7.33 -10.31 -8.03
C ASN A 39 -6.03 -9.65 -7.56
N LEU A 40 -6.11 -8.54 -6.84
CA LEU A 40 -4.93 -7.86 -6.31
C LEU A 40 -4.29 -8.72 -5.20
N GLU A 41 -3.03 -9.06 -5.39
CA GLU A 41 -2.20 -9.89 -4.51
C GLU A 41 -1.18 -9.03 -3.74
N SER A 42 -0.71 -7.93 -4.33
CA SER A 42 0.26 -7.00 -3.72
C SER A 42 -0.17 -5.54 -3.86
N LEU A 43 -0.15 -4.80 -2.76
CA LEU A 43 -0.48 -3.37 -2.72
C LEU A 43 0.59 -2.59 -1.96
N SER A 44 1.17 -1.59 -2.63
CA SER A 44 2.13 -0.67 -2.03
C SER A 44 1.56 0.74 -1.91
N LEU A 45 1.62 1.29 -0.70
CA LEU A 45 1.10 2.60 -0.31
C LEU A 45 2.14 3.35 0.54
N ILE A 46 3.41 3.29 0.14
CA ILE A 46 4.53 3.84 0.91
C ILE A 46 4.57 5.37 0.79
N ASN A 47 4.78 6.07 1.91
CA ASN A 47 4.93 7.53 1.96
C ASN A 47 3.79 8.31 1.27
N VAL A 48 2.55 7.84 1.49
CA VAL A 48 1.34 8.45 0.93
C VAL A 48 0.82 9.57 1.84
N GLY A 49 1.10 9.47 3.15
CA GLY A 49 0.60 10.39 4.18
C GLY A 49 -0.74 9.97 4.76
N LEU A 50 -1.10 8.68 4.67
CA LEU A 50 -2.33 8.12 5.21
C LEU A 50 -2.36 8.29 6.72
N THR A 51 -3.50 8.75 7.24
CA THR A 51 -3.75 8.89 8.69
C THR A 51 -4.66 7.80 9.23
N SER A 52 -5.37 7.12 8.33
CA SER A 52 -6.36 6.10 8.65
C SER A 52 -6.53 5.16 7.45
N LEU A 53 -6.90 3.91 7.74
CA LEU A 53 -7.30 2.91 6.75
C LEU A 53 -8.79 2.98 6.39
N LYS A 54 -9.49 4.05 6.79
CA LYS A 54 -10.89 4.26 6.40
C LYS A 54 -11.02 4.30 4.88
N GLY A 55 -11.93 3.47 4.36
CA GLY A 55 -12.14 3.32 2.92
C GLY A 55 -11.26 2.25 2.28
N PHE A 56 -10.52 1.45 3.07
CA PHE A 56 -9.84 0.27 2.54
C PHE A 56 -10.88 -0.73 1.98
N PRO A 57 -10.77 -1.14 0.71
CA PRO A 57 -11.74 -2.02 0.05
C PRO A 57 -11.56 -3.48 0.47
N LYS A 58 -12.51 -4.32 0.08
CA LYS A 58 -12.40 -5.78 0.27
C LYS A 58 -11.54 -6.37 -0.84
N LEU A 59 -10.34 -6.83 -0.47
CA LEU A 59 -9.37 -7.41 -1.40
C LEU A 59 -9.11 -8.87 -0.99
N PRO A 60 -9.92 -9.83 -1.48
CA PRO A 60 -9.93 -11.21 -0.99
C PRO A 60 -8.65 -11.98 -1.31
N ASN A 61 -7.92 -11.56 -2.34
CA ASN A 61 -6.68 -12.18 -2.79
C ASN A 61 -5.41 -11.46 -2.32
N LEU A 62 -5.54 -10.37 -1.55
CA LEU A 62 -4.37 -9.59 -1.12
C LEU A 62 -3.52 -10.40 -0.14
N ARG A 63 -2.23 -10.53 -0.45
CA ARG A 63 -1.23 -11.28 0.32
C ARG A 63 -0.18 -10.35 0.93
N LYS A 64 0.22 -9.31 0.21
CA LYS A 64 1.24 -8.34 0.63
C LYS A 64 0.68 -6.92 0.66
N LEU A 65 0.87 -6.23 1.79
CA LEU A 65 0.46 -4.85 1.99
C LEU A 65 1.59 -4.02 2.60
N GLU A 66 2.11 -3.06 1.84
CA GLU A 66 3.13 -2.12 2.28
C GLU A 66 2.48 -0.77 2.64
N LEU A 67 2.54 -0.37 3.91
CA LEU A 67 2.00 0.90 4.42
C LEU A 67 3.08 1.74 5.10
N SER A 68 4.35 1.53 4.75
CA SER A 68 5.50 2.19 5.36
C SER A 68 5.46 3.71 5.21
N ASP A 69 6.04 4.43 6.17
CA ASP A 69 6.15 5.90 6.17
C ASP A 69 4.81 6.63 6.04
N ASN A 70 3.78 6.13 6.72
CA ASN A 70 2.49 6.81 6.86
C ASN A 70 2.30 7.37 8.27
N ARG A 71 1.07 7.75 8.63
CA ARG A 71 0.70 8.31 9.94
C ARG A 71 -0.45 7.54 10.57
N ILE A 72 -0.53 6.24 10.30
CA ILE A 72 -1.60 5.36 10.78
C ILE A 72 -1.36 5.09 12.26
N SER A 73 -2.39 5.27 13.09
CA SER A 73 -2.33 5.00 14.53
C SER A 73 -3.22 3.85 14.99
N GLY A 74 -3.95 3.21 14.06
CA GLY A 74 -4.87 2.11 14.35
C GLY A 74 -5.86 1.87 13.21
N GLY A 75 -6.98 1.20 13.51
CA GLY A 75 -8.01 0.87 12.52
C GLY A 75 -7.65 -0.33 11.64
N LEU A 76 -6.78 -1.22 12.14
CA LEU A 76 -6.34 -2.43 11.43
C LEU A 76 -7.48 -3.43 11.18
N ASN A 77 -8.57 -3.34 11.95
CA ASN A 77 -9.80 -4.11 11.73
C ASN A 77 -10.44 -3.85 10.34
N LEU A 78 -10.13 -2.71 9.71
CA LEU A 78 -10.61 -2.38 8.36
C LEU A 78 -9.95 -3.24 7.28
N LEU A 79 -8.83 -3.89 7.58
CA LEU A 79 -8.16 -4.83 6.68
C LEU A 79 -8.81 -6.23 6.68
N SER A 80 -9.86 -6.46 7.49
CA SER A 80 -10.54 -7.76 7.61
C SER A 80 -11.13 -8.29 6.30
N GLY A 81 -11.29 -7.43 5.29
CA GLY A 81 -11.65 -7.83 3.92
C GLY A 81 -10.55 -8.56 3.15
N SER A 82 -9.36 -8.73 3.72
CA SER A 82 -8.19 -9.39 3.13
C SER A 82 -7.76 -10.62 3.94
N PRO A 83 -8.53 -11.72 3.90
CA PRO A 83 -8.27 -12.91 4.72
C PRO A 83 -6.99 -13.66 4.36
N LYS A 84 -6.47 -13.47 3.13
CA LYS A 84 -5.22 -14.11 2.65
C LYS A 84 -3.96 -13.29 2.96
N LEU A 85 -4.08 -12.17 3.68
CA LEU A 85 -2.95 -11.30 3.96
C LEU A 85 -1.90 -12.04 4.80
N SER A 86 -0.70 -12.17 4.24
CA SER A 86 0.44 -12.87 4.85
C SER A 86 1.57 -11.95 5.29
N THR A 87 1.75 -10.83 4.59
CA THR A 87 2.83 -9.87 4.84
C THR A 87 2.23 -8.47 4.98
N LEU A 88 2.49 -7.85 6.12
CA LEU A 88 2.04 -6.49 6.44
C LEU A 88 3.20 -5.65 6.94
N ASN A 89 3.51 -4.57 6.23
CA ASN A 89 4.49 -3.59 6.67
C ASN A 89 3.80 -2.32 7.17
N LEU A 90 4.01 -2.00 8.44
CA LEU A 90 3.51 -0.80 9.11
C LEU A 90 4.67 0.06 9.62
N SER A 91 5.90 -0.15 9.14
CA SER A 91 7.06 0.64 9.57
C SER A 91 6.86 2.14 9.39
N GLY A 92 7.45 2.94 10.28
CA GLY A 92 7.36 4.41 10.23
C GLY A 92 5.95 4.99 10.49
N ASN A 93 5.01 4.20 11.03
CA ASN A 93 3.67 4.67 11.41
C ASN A 93 3.58 5.10 12.89
N LYS A 94 2.39 5.54 13.32
CA LYS A 94 2.12 6.05 14.68
C LYS A 94 1.42 5.01 15.56
N ILE A 95 1.82 3.75 15.45
CA ILE A 95 1.28 2.67 16.28
C ILE A 95 1.92 2.78 17.68
N ALA A 96 1.14 3.24 18.66
CA ALA A 96 1.63 3.58 19.99
C ALA A 96 1.51 2.46 21.04
N SER A 97 0.58 1.53 20.87
CA SER A 97 0.33 0.47 21.86
C SER A 97 0.00 -0.86 21.20
N LEU A 98 0.15 -1.94 21.97
CA LEU A 98 -0.24 -3.30 21.57
C LEU A 98 -1.75 -3.41 21.34
N ASP A 99 -2.56 -2.58 22.00
CA ASP A 99 -4.01 -2.56 21.82
C ASP A 99 -4.39 -2.24 20.36
N ALA A 100 -3.61 -1.39 19.70
CA ALA A 100 -3.82 -1.05 18.30
C ALA A 100 -3.59 -2.25 17.35
N LEU A 101 -2.84 -3.26 17.80
CA LEU A 101 -2.55 -4.49 17.07
C LEU A 101 -3.56 -5.61 17.33
N GLU A 102 -4.45 -5.48 18.33
CA GLU A 102 -5.42 -6.53 18.65
C GLU A 102 -6.25 -7.02 17.46
N PRO A 103 -6.70 -6.15 16.52
CA PRO A 103 -7.44 -6.63 15.36
C PRO A 103 -6.65 -7.60 14.47
N LEU A 104 -5.31 -7.60 14.54
CA LEU A 104 -4.48 -8.52 13.76
C LEU A 104 -4.61 -9.98 14.21
N LYS A 105 -5.18 -10.23 15.40
CA LYS A 105 -5.46 -11.59 15.91
C LYS A 105 -6.36 -12.40 14.98
N ASP A 106 -7.26 -11.73 14.26
CA ASP A 106 -8.22 -12.38 13.37
C ASP A 106 -7.58 -12.81 12.03
N PHE A 107 -6.34 -12.37 11.74
CA PHE A 107 -5.64 -12.64 10.48
C PHE A 107 -4.84 -13.93 10.59
N GLN A 108 -5.51 -15.06 10.38
CA GLN A 108 -4.93 -16.40 10.52
C GLN A 108 -3.74 -16.68 9.58
N ASN A 109 -3.70 -15.99 8.44
CA ASN A 109 -2.65 -16.15 7.43
C ASN A 109 -1.48 -15.18 7.60
N LEU A 110 -1.53 -14.24 8.56
CA LEU A 110 -0.47 -13.25 8.75
C LEU A 110 0.78 -13.93 9.30
N LYS A 111 1.86 -13.95 8.51
CA LYS A 111 3.15 -14.57 8.84
C LYS A 111 4.25 -13.56 9.10
N GLN A 112 4.19 -12.40 8.46
CA GLN A 112 5.21 -11.37 8.52
C GLN A 112 4.58 -10.03 8.88
N LEU A 113 5.13 -9.38 9.91
CA LEU A 113 4.72 -8.07 10.38
C LEU A 113 5.96 -7.21 10.61
N ASP A 114 5.98 -6.02 10.06
CA ASP A 114 7.02 -5.01 10.31
C ASP A 114 6.40 -3.80 11.00
N LEU A 115 6.93 -3.46 12.17
CA LEU A 115 6.54 -2.31 12.99
C LEU A 115 7.76 -1.42 13.28
N PHE A 116 8.84 -1.57 12.53
CA PHE A 116 10.06 -0.79 12.72
C PHE A 116 9.76 0.71 12.73
N SER A 117 10.42 1.46 13.60
CA SER A 117 10.17 2.91 13.77
C SER A 117 8.74 3.29 14.17
N CYS A 118 7.94 2.37 14.74
CA CYS A 118 6.70 2.71 15.46
C CYS A 118 6.95 2.94 16.95
N GLU A 119 6.10 3.74 17.60
CA GLU A 119 6.18 4.02 19.05
C GLU A 119 6.07 2.75 19.92
N VAL A 120 5.29 1.75 19.47
CA VAL A 120 5.11 0.46 20.17
C VAL A 120 6.43 -0.30 20.38
N THR A 121 7.42 -0.10 19.49
CA THR A 121 8.74 -0.77 19.59
C THR A 121 9.53 -0.33 20.82
N GLN A 122 9.20 0.81 21.44
CA GLN A 122 9.83 1.30 22.66
C GLN A 122 9.27 0.64 23.93
N THR A 123 8.24 -0.20 23.79
CA THR A 123 7.64 -0.93 24.92
C THR A 123 8.58 -2.04 25.39
N GLU A 124 8.72 -2.20 26.70
CA GLU A 124 9.47 -3.33 27.29
C GLU A 124 8.90 -4.68 26.83
N ASN A 125 9.79 -5.60 26.46
CA ASN A 125 9.46 -6.94 25.95
C ASN A 125 8.50 -6.88 24.75
N TYR A 126 8.61 -5.85 23.91
CA TYR A 126 7.73 -5.63 22.75
C TYR A 126 7.61 -6.88 21.86
N ARG A 127 8.75 -7.48 21.43
CA ARG A 127 8.74 -8.66 20.55
C ARG A 127 7.99 -9.83 21.18
N GLU A 128 8.33 -10.18 22.42
CA GLU A 128 7.66 -11.26 23.17
C GLU A 128 6.16 -11.04 23.29
N LYS A 129 5.74 -9.80 23.57
CA LYS A 129 4.32 -9.43 23.68
C LYS A 129 3.60 -9.52 22.33
N VAL A 130 4.24 -9.12 21.23
CA VAL A 130 3.65 -9.22 19.89
C VAL A 130 3.52 -10.69 19.46
N PHE A 131 4.54 -11.52 19.65
CA PHE A 131 4.45 -12.96 19.38
C PHE A 131 3.40 -13.65 20.26
N ALA A 132 3.27 -13.24 21.53
CA ALA A 132 2.20 -13.73 22.40
C ALA A 132 0.80 -13.27 21.96
N LEU A 133 0.70 -12.07 21.39
CA LEU A 133 -0.54 -11.51 20.86
C LEU A 133 -0.97 -12.20 19.56
N LEU A 134 0.00 -12.52 18.70
CA LEU A 134 -0.16 -13.04 17.35
C LEU A 134 0.58 -14.38 17.21
N PRO A 135 0.02 -15.49 17.72
CA PRO A 135 0.70 -16.78 17.75
C PRO A 135 0.94 -17.40 16.35
N GLY A 136 0.25 -16.90 15.32
CA GLY A 136 0.45 -17.32 13.93
C GLY A 136 1.60 -16.60 13.21
N LEU A 137 2.16 -15.55 13.83
CA LEU A 137 3.23 -14.73 13.28
C LEU A 137 4.56 -15.48 13.33
N VAL A 138 5.29 -15.48 12.21
CA VAL A 138 6.57 -16.17 12.07
C VAL A 138 7.72 -15.15 12.18
N TYR A 139 7.58 -14.01 11.51
CA TYR A 139 8.59 -12.96 11.47
C TYR A 139 8.03 -11.63 11.96
N LEU A 140 8.82 -10.96 12.79
CA LEU A 140 8.58 -9.63 13.30
C LEU A 140 9.81 -8.76 13.02
N ASP A 141 9.62 -7.63 12.35
CA ASP A 141 10.70 -6.68 12.02
C ASP A 141 11.89 -7.35 11.28
N GLY A 142 11.60 -8.35 10.43
CA GLY A 142 12.61 -9.11 9.68
C GLY A 142 13.25 -10.30 10.41
N PHE A 143 12.90 -10.54 11.67
CA PHE A 143 13.49 -11.62 12.48
C PHE A 143 12.40 -12.55 13.06
N ASP A 144 12.70 -13.84 13.17
CA ASP A 144 11.83 -14.79 13.86
C ASP A 144 11.94 -14.68 15.40
N GLN A 145 11.28 -15.60 16.12
CA GLN A 145 11.35 -15.69 17.60
C GLN A 145 12.74 -16.09 18.14
N ASN A 146 13.63 -16.59 17.27
CA ASN A 146 14.97 -17.06 17.58
C ASN A 146 16.06 -16.09 17.07
N ASP A 147 15.67 -14.87 16.69
CA ASP A 147 16.52 -13.83 16.10
C ASP A 147 17.20 -14.27 14.79
N LYS A 148 16.60 -15.21 14.05
CA LYS A 148 17.02 -15.54 12.69
C LYS A 148 16.36 -14.58 11.71
N GLU A 149 17.17 -13.95 10.87
CA GLU A 149 16.70 -13.09 9.78
C GLU A 149 15.87 -13.90 8.77
N VAL A 150 14.86 -13.27 8.18
CA VAL A 150 14.11 -13.84 7.07
C VAL A 150 15.08 -14.13 5.92
N GLU A 151 15.07 -15.38 5.44
CA GLU A 151 15.78 -15.71 4.21
C GLU A 151 14.92 -15.16 3.06
N ASP A 152 15.44 -14.20 2.31
CA ASP A 152 14.85 -13.70 1.07
C ASP A 152 14.88 -14.81 0.00
N SER A 153 14.14 -15.89 0.22
CA SER A 153 13.78 -16.84 -0.83
C SER A 153 12.45 -16.36 -1.40
N ASP A 154 12.50 -15.81 -2.60
CA ASP A 154 11.36 -15.50 -3.49
C ASP A 154 10.55 -16.75 -3.87
N GLU A 155 10.44 -17.74 -2.99
CA GLU A 155 9.45 -18.79 -3.11
C GLU A 155 8.13 -18.16 -2.69
N GLU A 156 7.44 -17.60 -3.69
CA GLU A 156 6.00 -17.55 -3.69
C GLU A 156 5.51 -18.86 -3.08
N ASN A 157 5.10 -18.81 -1.81
CA ASN A 157 4.28 -19.86 -1.23
C ASN A 157 2.99 -19.82 -2.03
N GLY A 158 2.99 -20.47 -3.20
CA GLY A 158 1.78 -20.92 -3.85
C GLY A 158 1.07 -21.69 -2.76
N VAL A 159 0.03 -21.09 -2.21
CA VAL A 159 -0.88 -21.78 -1.31
C VAL A 159 -1.50 -22.82 -2.22
N ASN A 160 -0.86 -23.99 -2.27
CA ASN A 160 -1.34 -25.19 -2.90
C ASN A 160 -2.55 -25.60 -2.06
N ASP A 161 -3.68 -24.98 -2.39
CA ASP A 161 -5.00 -25.31 -1.91
C ASP A 161 -5.31 -26.70 -2.47
N HIS A 162 -4.74 -27.72 -1.84
CA HIS A 162 -5.27 -29.08 -1.89
C HIS A 162 -6.60 -29.06 -1.14
N ASN A 163 -7.62 -28.50 -1.79
CA ASN A 163 -8.97 -28.95 -1.56
C ASN A 163 -9.00 -30.42 -1.96
N ALA A 164 -8.88 -31.26 -0.94
CA ALA A 164 -9.23 -32.67 -1.00
C ALA A 164 -10.71 -32.75 -1.39
N ASP A 165 -10.96 -32.89 -2.69
CA ASP A 165 -12.19 -33.51 -3.17
C ASP A 165 -11.98 -35.02 -3.11
N ASP A 166 -12.31 -35.50 -1.94
CA ASP A 166 -12.53 -36.90 -1.59
C ASP A 166 -13.61 -37.48 -2.51
N SER A 167 -13.19 -38.26 -3.49
CA SER A 167 -14.04 -39.21 -4.19
C SER A 167 -13.24 -40.46 -4.46
N GLU A 168 -13.31 -41.37 -3.48
CA GLU A 168 -12.97 -42.78 -3.64
C GLU A 168 -13.70 -43.38 -4.84
N GLU A 169 -12.98 -44.09 -5.71
CA GLU A 169 -13.01 -45.57 -5.76
C GLU A 169 -12.38 -46.09 -7.06
N GLY A 170 -11.49 -47.08 -6.89
CA GLY A 170 -11.53 -48.30 -7.71
C GLY A 170 -10.77 -48.30 -9.03
N GLY A 171 -9.70 -49.11 -9.08
CA GLY A 171 -9.13 -49.58 -10.33
C GLY A 171 -7.64 -49.87 -10.23
N GLU A 172 -7.29 -51.01 -9.65
CA GLU A 172 -6.08 -51.73 -10.04
C GLU A 172 -6.17 -51.99 -11.54
N ASP A 173 -5.10 -51.74 -12.30
CA ASP A 173 -4.63 -52.67 -13.34
C ASP A 173 -3.24 -52.22 -13.82
N ASP A 174 -2.32 -53.17 -13.65
CA ASP A 174 -1.04 -53.31 -14.34
C ASP A 174 -1.22 -53.25 -15.87
N ASP A 175 -0.08 -53.10 -16.53
CA ASP A 175 0.23 -53.63 -17.87
C ASP A 175 0.48 -52.62 -19.02
N GLU A 176 1.67 -52.87 -19.57
CA GLU A 176 2.10 -52.80 -20.95
C GLU A 176 2.79 -51.52 -21.46
N GLU A 177 4.12 -51.68 -21.50
CA GLU A 177 5.03 -51.11 -22.50
C GLU A 177 4.45 -51.24 -23.92
N GLU A 178 4.46 -50.15 -24.68
CA GLU A 178 4.46 -50.20 -26.13
C GLU A 178 5.43 -49.14 -26.63
N GLU A 179 6.57 -49.64 -27.12
CA GLU A 179 7.50 -48.98 -28.00
C GLU A 179 6.76 -48.39 -29.21
N ASN A 180 7.04 -47.15 -29.58
CA ASN A 180 6.85 -46.72 -30.95
C ASN A 180 8.10 -45.95 -31.37
N GLU A 181 8.93 -46.67 -32.13
CA GLU A 181 9.90 -46.11 -33.07
C GLU A 181 9.16 -45.49 -34.28
N ASP A 182 9.93 -44.72 -35.04
CA ASP A 182 9.69 -44.28 -36.43
C ASP A 182 8.74 -43.08 -36.62
N GLU A 183 9.05 -42.05 -37.41
CA GLU A 183 9.96 -41.96 -38.55
C GLU A 183 10.28 -40.47 -38.83
N GLU A 184 11.36 -40.26 -39.58
CA GLU A 184 11.93 -38.99 -40.06
C GLU A 184 11.03 -38.27 -41.10
N ASP A 185 11.51 -37.10 -41.56
CA ASP A 185 11.09 -36.23 -42.67
C ASP A 185 10.62 -34.85 -42.16
N ASP A 186 11.08 -33.71 -42.66
CA ASP A 186 12.01 -33.42 -43.73
C ASP A 186 12.48 -31.97 -43.56
N GLU A 187 13.62 -31.68 -44.16
CA GLU A 187 14.26 -30.38 -44.33
C GLU A 187 13.34 -29.38 -45.05
N ASP A 188 13.49 -28.07 -44.77
CA ASP A 188 13.57 -27.03 -45.80
C ASP A 188 13.93 -25.65 -45.20
N GLU A 189 15.19 -25.30 -45.40
CA GLU A 189 15.80 -24.04 -45.84
C GLU A 189 15.13 -22.67 -45.54
N GLU A 190 15.88 -21.86 -44.77
CA GLU A 190 16.33 -20.48 -45.03
C GLU A 190 15.59 -19.63 -46.11
N GLU A 191 15.02 -18.48 -45.72
CA GLU A 191 15.24 -17.25 -46.50
C GLU A 191 15.15 -15.99 -45.62
N ASP A 192 16.23 -15.25 -45.71
CA ASP A 192 16.58 -13.90 -45.33
C ASP A 192 15.59 -12.82 -45.80
N GLY A 193 15.47 -11.76 -44.99
CA GLY A 193 14.65 -10.60 -45.32
C GLY A 193 14.92 -9.41 -44.43
N GLU A 194 16.13 -8.86 -44.49
CA GLU A 194 16.40 -7.48 -44.06
C GLU A 194 15.48 -6.53 -44.84
N VAL A 195 14.70 -5.70 -44.14
CA VAL A 195 14.01 -4.55 -44.72
C VAL A 195 14.68 -3.27 -44.22
N ASP A 196 15.66 -2.83 -45.02
CA ASP A 196 16.39 -1.57 -44.88
C ASP A 196 15.72 -0.46 -45.72
N LEU A 197 15.38 0.61 -45.00
CA LEU A 197 15.28 2.03 -45.38
C LEU A 197 14.47 2.53 -46.60
N SER A 198 13.99 3.76 -46.40
CA SER A 198 13.93 4.86 -47.38
C SER A 198 12.61 5.18 -48.08
N TYR A 199 11.54 5.45 -47.32
CA TYR A 199 10.48 6.36 -47.79
C TYR A 199 9.95 7.24 -46.66
N LEU A 200 10.66 8.32 -46.35
CA LEU A 200 10.07 9.57 -45.84
C LEU A 200 11.17 10.65 -45.77
N GLN A 201 11.53 11.18 -46.94
CA GLN A 201 12.29 12.41 -47.06
C GLN A 201 11.52 13.37 -47.97
N ASN A 202 11.24 14.54 -47.39
CA ASN A 202 10.93 15.83 -48.00
C ASN A 202 9.52 16.11 -48.53
N SER A 203 8.79 16.92 -47.75
CA SER A 203 8.33 18.21 -48.26
C SER A 203 8.61 19.28 -47.19
N ILE A 204 9.66 20.05 -47.47
CA ILE A 204 9.98 21.34 -46.87
C ILE A 204 9.06 22.37 -47.54
N ASP A 205 8.43 23.23 -46.74
CA ASP A 205 8.06 24.62 -47.04
C ASP A 205 8.05 25.31 -45.65
N GLU A 206 9.12 25.98 -45.25
CA GLU A 206 9.47 27.39 -45.51
C GLU A 206 8.51 28.43 -44.89
N GLU A 207 9.10 29.19 -43.95
CA GLU A 207 8.93 30.63 -43.69
C GLU A 207 7.67 31.11 -42.93
N SER A 208 7.88 31.49 -41.66
CA SER A 208 7.36 32.77 -41.14
C SER A 208 8.21 33.26 -39.98
N GLU A 209 8.86 34.39 -40.22
CA GLU A 209 9.64 35.20 -39.29
C GLU A 209 8.80 35.80 -38.13
N GLY A 210 9.50 36.17 -37.05
CA GLY A 210 9.26 37.47 -36.40
C GLY A 210 8.60 37.47 -35.02
N ASP A 211 9.43 37.72 -34.00
CA ASP A 211 9.21 38.55 -32.80
C ASP A 211 8.08 38.14 -31.81
N ASP A 212 8.18 38.24 -30.49
CA ASP A 212 8.98 39.14 -29.66
C ASP A 212 9.07 38.58 -28.23
N TYR A 213 10.09 39.06 -27.53
CA TYR A 213 10.55 38.71 -26.20
C TYR A 213 9.83 39.58 -25.14
N ASP A 214 9.32 39.01 -24.03
CA ASP A 214 9.22 39.77 -22.76
C ASP A 214 9.17 38.87 -21.51
N PRO A 215 10.33 38.63 -20.86
CA PRO A 215 10.43 38.24 -19.47
C PRO A 215 10.53 39.50 -18.58
N TYR A 216 9.82 39.50 -17.43
CA TYR A 216 9.81 40.53 -16.35
C TYR A 216 8.69 41.59 -16.41
N GLY A 217 7.46 41.19 -16.12
CA GLY A 217 6.41 42.09 -15.64
C GLY A 217 6.45 42.24 -14.11
N ALA A 218 7.36 43.07 -13.62
CA ALA A 218 7.29 43.60 -12.26
C ALA A 218 6.09 44.54 -12.14
N ASN A 219 5.27 44.37 -11.11
CA ASN A 219 4.41 45.43 -10.61
C ASN A 219 4.56 45.47 -9.08
N ASP A 220 5.52 46.29 -8.66
CA ASP A 220 5.46 47.01 -7.41
C ASP A 220 4.20 47.88 -7.40
N SER A 221 3.42 47.76 -6.35
CA SER A 221 2.59 48.86 -5.89
C SER A 221 2.62 48.84 -4.37
N ASP A 222 3.50 49.68 -3.86
CA ASP A 222 3.53 50.19 -2.51
C ASP A 222 2.13 50.61 -2.05
N VAL A 223 1.75 50.16 -0.85
CA VAL A 223 0.76 50.87 -0.03
C VAL A 223 1.36 51.03 1.36
N ASP A 224 2.05 52.16 1.52
CA ASP A 224 2.29 52.80 2.81
C ASP A 224 0.95 53.17 3.45
N ILE A 225 0.72 52.70 4.68
CA ILE A 225 -0.10 53.41 5.67
C ILE A 225 0.67 53.36 6.98
N GLU A 226 1.40 54.44 7.25
CA GLU A 226 1.67 54.92 8.60
C GLU A 226 0.42 55.60 9.17
N ASP A 227 0.29 55.55 10.49
CA ASP A 227 -0.34 56.51 11.43
C ASP A 227 -0.90 55.70 12.61
N ASP A 228 -0.19 55.70 13.76
CA ASP A 228 -0.44 56.60 14.90
C ASP A 228 -1.72 56.20 15.65
N ALA A 229 -1.87 56.20 16.96
CA ALA A 229 -1.07 56.39 18.17
C ALA A 229 -2.10 56.19 19.32
N ASP A 230 -1.63 56.22 20.58
CA ASP A 230 -2.41 56.56 21.78
C ASP A 230 -3.38 55.49 22.32
N GLU A 231 -3.16 54.88 23.49
CA GLU A 231 -3.04 55.35 24.88
C GLU A 231 -4.26 54.81 25.64
N ASP A 232 -3.97 54.27 26.83
CA ASP A 232 -4.81 54.24 28.04
C ASP A 232 -6.29 53.84 27.94
N ASP A 233 -6.69 52.77 28.63
CA ASP A 233 -7.33 53.00 29.93
C ASP A 233 -7.41 51.76 30.83
N GLU A 234 -7.32 52.05 32.11
CA GLU A 234 -7.29 51.17 33.26
C GLU A 234 -8.66 50.53 33.59
N ASP A 235 -8.60 49.62 34.58
CA ASP A 235 -9.57 49.55 35.69
C ASP A 235 -10.95 48.85 35.49
N LYS A 236 -11.00 47.54 35.76
CA LYS A 236 -11.50 46.93 37.04
C LYS A 236 -12.22 45.58 36.89
N PRO A 237 -11.96 44.64 37.82
CA PRO A 237 -12.81 43.48 38.10
C PRO A 237 -13.77 43.77 39.27
N ARG A 238 -14.95 43.10 39.28
CA ARG A 238 -15.63 42.53 40.48
C ARG A 238 -17.12 42.27 40.25
N GLY A 239 -17.55 41.06 40.63
CA GLY A 239 -18.97 40.73 40.77
C GLY A 239 -19.19 39.32 41.32
N GLN A 240 -18.93 39.11 42.63
CA GLN A 240 -19.36 37.93 43.37
C GLN A 240 -20.89 37.86 43.47
N LYS A 241 -21.46 36.65 43.57
CA LYS A 241 -22.38 36.26 44.66
C LYS A 241 -22.57 34.74 44.71
N ARG A 242 -22.03 34.13 45.78
CA ARG A 242 -22.42 32.81 46.30
C ARG A 242 -23.60 33.00 47.27
N LYS A 243 -24.60 32.13 47.21
CA LYS A 243 -25.51 31.76 48.31
C LYS A 243 -26.18 30.43 47.98
N LEU A 244 -25.86 29.39 48.72
CA LEU A 244 -26.79 28.61 49.54
C LEU A 244 -25.95 27.51 50.19
N ASP A 245 -25.96 27.42 51.50
CA ASP A 245 -26.15 26.14 52.19
C ASP A 245 -26.62 26.47 53.61
N SER A 246 -27.71 25.81 53.96
CA SER A 246 -28.36 25.82 55.26
C SER A 246 -28.41 24.39 55.75
N ASP A 247 -28.20 24.27 57.06
CA ASP A 247 -28.57 23.17 57.95
C ASP A 247 -27.71 21.90 57.90
N ASP A 248 -26.96 21.66 58.99
CA ASP A 248 -27.44 20.71 60.00
C ASP A 248 -26.70 20.87 61.34
N GLU A 249 -27.39 20.40 62.37
CA GLU A 249 -27.32 20.59 63.84
C GLU A 249 -25.96 20.53 64.57
#